data_AF-A0A530CHK1-F1
#
_entry.id   AF-A0A530CHK1-F1
#
_cell.length_a   1.000
_cell.length_b   1.000
_cell.length_c   1.000
_cell.angle_alpha   90.00
_cell.angle_beta   90.00
_cell.angle_gamma   90.00
#
_symmetry.space_group_name_H-M   'P 1'
#
loop_
_entity.id
_entity.type
_entity.pdbx_description
1 polymer ?
#
loop_
_entity_poly.entity_id
_entity_poly.type
_entity_poly.pdbx_seq_one_letter_code
_entity_poly.pdbx_strand_id
1 'polypeptide(L)'
;ILTISAANGEMSSDDKAYLAQLVASRTGLPQAEAQKRVDEVLARAEDAKNKAKAAADKARKASAAAALVGALSLVIGAFIAAVAAALGGRQRDEDEAGYLRSDSRTVTTAVG
;
A
#
# COMPACT_ATOMS: atom_id res chain seq x y z
N ILE A 1 -5.84 15.12 -6.53
CA ILE A 1 -6.60 15.65 -7.69
C ILE A 1 -7.11 14.56 -8.66
N LEU A 2 -6.54 13.35 -8.67
CA LEU A 2 -7.08 12.22 -9.45
C LEU A 2 -8.36 11.59 -8.85
N THR A 3 -8.70 11.91 -7.60
CA THR A 3 -9.85 11.37 -6.86
C THR A 3 -11.20 12.02 -7.22
N ILE A 4 -11.20 13.21 -7.84
CA ILE A 4 -12.44 13.91 -8.25
C ILE A 4 -12.89 13.47 -9.65
N SER A 5 -11.96 13.07 -10.52
CA SER A 5 -12.26 12.64 -11.89
C SER A 5 -12.95 11.27 -11.97
N ALA A 6 -12.94 10.46 -10.90
CA ALA A 6 -13.61 9.17 -10.82
C ALA A 6 -15.02 9.24 -10.22
N ALA A 7 -15.42 10.41 -9.68
CA ALA A 7 -16.60 10.54 -8.84
C ALA A 7 -17.91 10.79 -9.61
N ASN A 8 -17.87 11.45 -10.77
CA ASN A 8 -19.08 11.83 -11.51
C ASN A 8 -19.56 10.74 -12.48
N GLY A 9 -19.29 9.48 -12.16
CA GLY A 9 -19.40 8.32 -13.04
C GLY A 9 -20.81 7.86 -13.39
N GLU A 10 -21.68 8.77 -13.79
CA GLU A 10 -22.94 8.50 -14.47
C GLU A 10 -23.02 9.42 -15.69
N MET A 11 -22.91 8.83 -16.88
CA MET A 11 -23.18 9.54 -18.12
C MET A 11 -24.68 9.79 -18.23
N SER A 12 -25.06 11.07 -18.26
CA SER A 12 -26.45 11.48 -18.40
C SER A 12 -27.04 10.98 -19.73
N SER A 13 -28.36 10.81 -19.79
CA SER A 13 -29.06 10.44 -21.04
C SER A 13 -28.76 11.40 -22.19
N ASP A 14 -28.56 12.69 -21.87
CA ASP A 14 -28.19 13.72 -22.85
C ASP A 14 -26.79 13.50 -23.43
N ASP A 15 -25.82 13.07 -22.60
CA ASP A 15 -24.47 12.76 -23.07
C ASP A 15 -24.47 11.55 -24.00
N LYS A 16 -25.27 10.52 -23.68
CA LYS A 16 -25.42 9.34 -24.54
C LYS A 16 -26.04 9.70 -25.89
N ALA A 17 -27.06 10.55 -25.89
CA ALA A 17 -27.71 11.03 -27.12
C ALA A 17 -26.74 11.85 -27.98
N TYR A 18 -25.97 12.75 -27.35
CA TYR A 18 -24.94 13.54 -28.02
C TYR A 18 -23.84 12.66 -28.63
N LEU A 19 -23.36 11.65 -27.88
CA LEU A 19 -22.35 10.72 -28.38
C LEU A 19 -22.88 9.86 -29.53
N ALA A 20 -24.14 9.41 -29.47
CA ALA A 20 -24.75 8.68 -30.58
C ALA A 20 -24.84 9.55 -31.85
N GLN A 21 -25.20 10.83 -31.70
CA GLN A 21 -25.23 11.79 -32.82
C GLN A 21 -23.82 12.09 -33.37
N LEU A 22 -22.82 12.17 -32.50
CA LEU A 22 -21.42 12.34 -32.90
C LEU A 22 -20.88 11.10 -33.62
N VAL A 23 -21.21 9.90 -33.15
CA VAL A 23 -20.83 8.63 -33.80
C VAL A 23 -21.51 8.52 -35.16
N ALA A 24 -22.81 8.80 -35.26
CA ALA A 24 -23.54 8.79 -36.52
C ALA A 24 -22.94 9.77 -37.54
N SER A 25 -22.62 11.00 -37.13
CA SER A 25 -22.00 12.00 -38.01
C SER A 25 -20.55 11.67 -38.41
N ARG A 26 -19.76 11.04 -37.52
CA ARG A 26 -18.36 10.66 -37.79
C ARG A 26 -18.20 9.39 -38.63
N THR A 27 -19.16 8.47 -38.53
CA THR A 27 -19.05 7.13 -39.14
C THR A 27 -20.02 6.91 -40.29
N GLY A 28 -21.01 7.79 -40.48
CA GLY A 28 -22.08 7.61 -41.46
C GLY A 28 -23.08 6.51 -41.08
N LEU A 29 -23.03 5.99 -39.85
CA LEU A 29 -23.93 4.95 -39.38
C LEU A 29 -25.34 5.50 -39.09
N PRO A 30 -26.41 4.70 -39.31
CA PRO A 30 -27.76 5.03 -38.85
C PRO A 30 -27.79 5.25 -37.34
N GLN A 31 -28.60 6.21 -36.88
CA GLN A 31 -28.65 6.64 -35.48
C GLN A 31 -28.93 5.50 -34.49
N ALA A 32 -29.75 4.52 -34.88
CA ALA A 32 -30.04 3.33 -34.07
C ALA A 32 -28.81 2.43 -33.85
N GLU A 33 -27.99 2.24 -34.89
CA GLU A 33 -26.74 1.47 -34.78
C GLU A 33 -25.68 2.26 -33.99
N ALA A 34 -25.64 3.58 -34.14
CA ALA A 34 -24.76 4.44 -33.35
C ALA A 34 -25.12 4.40 -31.85
N GLN A 35 -26.40 4.48 -31.50
CA GLN A 35 -26.88 4.32 -30.11
C GLN A 35 -26.49 2.96 -29.54
N LYS A 36 -26.74 1.88 -30.28
CA LYS A 36 -26.40 0.52 -29.84
C LYS A 36 -24.90 0.38 -29.54
N ARG A 37 -24.02 0.93 -30.39
CA ARG A 37 -22.57 0.90 -30.15
C ARG A 37 -22.17 1.74 -28.92
N VAL A 38 -22.79 2.89 -28.72
CA VAL A 38 -22.54 3.74 -27.54
C VAL A 38 -22.99 3.02 -26.26
N ASP A 39 -24.18 2.42 -26.25
CA ASP A 39 -24.68 1.66 -25.10
C ASP A 39 -23.80 0.45 -24.78
N GLU A 40 -23.32 -0.27 -25.80
CA GLU A 40 -22.44 -1.42 -25.62
C GLU A 40 -21.08 -1.01 -25.04
N VAL A 41 -20.52 0.13 -25.49
CA VAL A 41 -19.27 0.67 -24.95
C VAL A 41 -19.46 1.16 -23.50
N LEU A 42 -20.57 1.83 -23.19
CA LEU A 42 -20.88 2.24 -21.82
C LEU A 42 -21.05 1.02 -20.91
N ALA A 43 -21.74 -0.03 -21.36
CA ALA A 43 -21.93 -1.24 -20.58
C ALA A 43 -20.59 -1.91 -20.24
N ARG A 44 -19.65 -1.96 -21.20
CA ARG A 44 -18.30 -2.46 -20.98
C ARG A 44 -17.48 -1.58 -20.03
N ALA A 45 -17.65 -0.25 -20.12
CA ALA A 45 -16.97 0.69 -19.23
C ALA A 45 -17.46 0.56 -17.78
N GLU A 46 -18.76 0.40 -17.57
CA GLU A 46 -19.33 0.16 -16.24
C GLU A 46 -18.88 -1.19 -15.66
N ASP A 47 -18.84 -2.26 -16.46
CA ASP A 47 -18.28 -3.56 -16.03
C ASP A 47 -16.79 -3.45 -15.63
N ALA A 48 -15.99 -2.75 -16.43
CA ALA A 48 -14.57 -2.52 -16.14
C ALA A 48 -14.39 -1.70 -14.84
N LYS A 49 -15.20 -0.65 -14.64
CA LYS A 49 -15.22 0.17 -13.42
C LYS A 49 -15.60 -0.67 -12.20
N ASN A 50 -16.63 -1.51 -12.31
CA ASN A 50 -17.05 -2.39 -11.22
C ASN A 50 -15.97 -3.41 -10.87
N LYS A 51 -15.32 -4.02 -11.86
CA LYS A 51 -14.16 -4.90 -11.66
C LYS A 51 -12.99 -4.19 -10.99
N ALA A 52 -12.66 -2.98 -11.45
CA ALA A 52 -11.60 -2.17 -10.87
C ALA A 52 -11.91 -1.82 -9.40
N LYS A 53 -13.16 -1.43 -9.10
CA LYS A 53 -13.60 -1.13 -7.74
C LYS A 53 -13.54 -2.36 -6.84
N ALA A 54 -14.01 -3.51 -7.31
CA ALA A 54 -13.93 -4.76 -6.57
C ALA A 54 -12.48 -5.19 -6.28
N ALA A 55 -11.58 -5.02 -7.25
CA ALA A 55 -10.15 -5.29 -7.06
C ALA A 55 -9.52 -4.34 -6.03
N ALA A 56 -9.86 -3.05 -6.09
CA ALA A 56 -9.40 -2.04 -5.14
C ALA A 56 -9.89 -2.32 -3.71
N ASP A 57 -11.18 -2.66 -3.55
CA ASP A 57 -11.75 -3.01 -2.24
C ASP A 57 -11.11 -4.27 -1.67
N LYS A 58 -10.86 -5.29 -2.51
CA LYS A 58 -10.12 -6.51 -2.11
C LYS A 58 -8.70 -6.19 -1.67
N ALA A 59 -7.99 -5.36 -2.44
CA ALA A 59 -6.63 -4.94 -2.10
C ALA A 59 -6.59 -4.16 -0.78
N ARG A 60 -7.53 -3.23 -0.56
CA ARG A 60 -7.63 -2.44 0.66
C ARG A 60 -7.92 -3.30 1.89
N LYS A 61 -8.79 -4.30 1.74
CA LYS A 61 -9.08 -5.28 2.80
C LYS A 61 -7.87 -6.16 3.11
N ALA A 62 -7.17 -6.62 2.08
CA ALA A 62 -5.97 -7.43 2.23
C ALA A 62 -4.81 -6.63 2.87
N SER A 63 -4.60 -5.38 2.46
CA SER A 63 -3.56 -4.52 3.03
C SER A 63 -3.85 -4.18 4.49
N ALA A 64 -5.11 -3.94 4.85
CA ALA A 64 -5.50 -3.71 6.23
C ALA A 64 -5.21 -4.94 7.12
N ALA A 65 -5.56 -6.14 6.63
CA ALA A 65 -5.26 -7.38 7.35
C ALA A 65 -3.75 -7.64 7.46
N ALA A 66 -3.02 -7.45 6.37
CA ALA A 66 -1.56 -7.63 6.35
C ALA A 66 -0.84 -6.63 7.25
N ALA A 67 -1.29 -5.37 7.29
CA ALA A 67 -0.75 -4.35 8.18
C ALA A 67 -0.97 -4.72 9.66
N LEU A 68 -2.15 -5.25 10.02
CA LEU A 68 -2.42 -5.71 11.37
C LEU A 68 -1.54 -6.89 11.77
N VAL A 69 -1.43 -7.92 10.91
CA VAL A 69 -0.58 -9.08 11.18
C VAL A 69 0.90 -8.69 11.23
N GLY A 70 1.33 -7.81 10.34
CA GLY A 70 2.69 -7.26 10.32
C GLY A 70 3.01 -6.48 11.59
N ALA A 71 2.10 -5.60 12.03
CA ALA A 71 2.26 -4.85 13.27
C ALA A 71 2.34 -5.76 14.50
N LEU A 72 1.45 -6.77 14.59
CA LEU A 72 1.49 -7.76 15.68
C LEU A 72 2.82 -8.52 15.71
N SER A 73 3.30 -8.95 14.56
CA SER A 73 4.60 -9.64 14.44
C SER A 73 5.76 -8.75 14.88
N LEU A 74 5.71 -7.46 14.51
CA LEU A 74 6.73 -6.47 14.84
C LEU A 74 6.77 -6.19 16.34
N VAL A 75 5.62 -6.11 17.02
CA VAL A 75 5.54 -5.95 18.49
C VAL A 75 6.20 -7.12 19.21
N ILE A 76 5.92 -8.36 18.78
CA ILE A 76 6.50 -9.56 19.39
C ILE A 76 8.02 -9.59 19.16
N GLY A 77 8.48 -9.33 17.94
CA GLY A 77 9.90 -9.28 17.61
C GLY A 77 10.63 -8.17 18.38
N ALA A 78 10.03 -6.99 18.49
CA ALA A 78 10.58 -5.86 19.24
C ALA A 78 10.74 -6.18 20.73
N PHE A 79 9.78 -6.92 21.33
CA PHE A 79 9.89 -7.36 22.70
C PHE A 79 11.05 -8.33 22.92
N ILE A 80 11.17 -9.35 22.06
CA ILE A 80 12.29 -10.32 22.13
C ILE A 80 13.63 -9.60 21.93
N ALA A 81 13.70 -8.68 20.96
CA ALA A 81 14.90 -7.88 20.72
C ALA A 81 15.26 -7.00 21.93
N ALA A 82 14.29 -6.40 22.59
CA ALA A 82 14.53 -5.59 23.80
C ALA A 82 15.07 -6.45 24.96
N VAL A 83 14.49 -7.64 25.19
CA VAL A 83 14.97 -8.57 26.22
C VAL A 83 16.38 -9.07 25.89
N ALA A 84 16.63 -9.43 24.62
CA ALA A 84 17.95 -9.85 24.15
C ALA A 84 18.99 -8.73 24.27
N ALA A 85 18.61 -7.47 24.01
CA ALA A 85 19.48 -6.32 24.18
C ALA A 85 19.79 -6.05 25.66
N ALA A 86 18.81 -6.18 26.55
CA ALA A 86 19.03 -6.03 27.99
C ALA A 86 19.96 -7.10 28.56
N LEU A 87 19.85 -8.35 28.08
CA LEU A 87 20.72 -9.45 28.51
C LEU A 87 22.09 -9.42 27.81
N GLY A 88 22.13 -9.14 26.51
CA GLY A 88 23.35 -9.10 25.71
C GLY A 88 24.21 -7.86 25.95
N GLY A 89 23.62 -6.73 26.33
CA GLY A 89 24.36 -5.52 26.71
C GLY A 89 25.23 -5.72 27.95
N ARG A 90 24.75 -6.51 28.93
CA ARG A 90 25.48 -6.77 30.17
C ARG A 90 26.77 -7.57 29.96
N GLN A 91 26.82 -8.46 28.97
CA GLN A 91 28.03 -9.24 28.69
C GLN A 91 29.15 -8.36 28.13
N ARG A 92 28.81 -7.35 27.31
CA ARG A 92 29.78 -6.36 26.81
C ARG A 92 30.34 -5.46 27.91
N ASP A 93 29.51 -5.05 28.85
CA ASP A 93 29.93 -4.18 29.95
C ASP A 93 30.85 -4.92 30.95
N GLU A 94 30.64 -6.23 31.13
CA GLU A 94 31.50 -7.07 31.98
C GLU A 94 32.88 -7.32 31.36
N ASP A 95 32.95 -7.49 30.04
CA ASP A 95 34.21 -7.63 29.30
C ASP A 95 35.03 -6.32 29.32
N GLU A 96 34.38 -5.16 29.16
CA GLU A 96 35.05 -3.84 29.20
C GLU A 96 35.51 -3.47 30.62
N ALA A 97 34.70 -3.74 31.65
CA ALA A 97 35.08 -3.55 33.05
C ALA A 97 36.24 -4.49 33.47
N GLY A 98 36.28 -5.71 32.93
CA GLY A 98 37.38 -6.65 33.12
C GLY A 98 38.70 -6.16 32.54
N TYR A 99 38.65 -5.56 31.34
CA TYR A 99 39.84 -5.04 30.66
C TYR A 99 40.46 -3.85 31.41
N LEU A 100 39.65 -2.86 31.81
CA LEU A 100 40.10 -1.68 32.57
C LEU A 100 40.68 -2.04 33.95
N ARG A 101 40.14 -3.09 34.59
CA ARG A 101 40.65 -3.61 35.87
C ARG A 101 41.93 -4.44 35.74
N SER A 102 42.23 -4.96 34.54
CA SER A 102 43.50 -5.63 34.26
C SER A 102 44.62 -4.62 34.03
N ASP A 103 44.36 -3.58 33.23
CA ASP A 103 45.31 -2.53 32.84
C ASP A 103 45.84 -1.75 34.06
N SER A 104 44.93 -1.33 34.95
CA SER A 104 45.27 -0.65 36.21
C SER A 104 46.13 -1.49 37.16
N ARG A 105 45.99 -2.82 37.13
CA ARG A 105 46.79 -3.74 37.97
C ARG A 105 48.20 -3.90 37.41
N THR A 106 48.36 -3.97 36.09
CA THR A 106 49.67 -3.99 35.43
C THR A 106 50.47 -2.70 35.65
N VAL A 107 49.83 -1.53 35.59
CA VAL A 107 50.51 -0.24 35.84
C VAL A 107 50.98 -0.11 37.28
N THR A 108 50.18 -0.57 38.26
CA THR A 108 50.56 -0.52 39.69
C THR A 108 51.76 -1.42 40.01
N THR A 109 51.94 -2.53 39.28
CA THR A 109 53.04 -3.48 39.51
C THR A 109 54.34 -3.05 38.81
N ALA A 110 54.28 -2.11 37.85
CA ALA A 110 55.44 -1.62 37.11
C ALA A 110 56.09 -0.35 37.72
N VAL A 111 55.46 0.25 38.75
CA VAL A 111 55.90 1.52 39.38
C VAL A 111 56.38 1.33 40.83
N GLY A 112 56.38 0.09 41.35
CA GLY A 112 56.99 -0.26 42.64
C GLY A 112 58.35 -0.91 42.47
#